data_AF-A0AAW2VJK6-F1
#
_entry.id   AF-A0AAW2VJK6-F1
#
_cell.length_a   1.000
_cell.length_b   1.000
_cell.length_c   1.000
_cell.angle_alpha   90.00
_cell.angle_beta   90.00
_cell.angle_gamma   90.00
#
_symmetry.space_group_name_H-M   'P 1'
#
loop_
_entity.id
_entity.type
_entity.pdbx_description
1 polymer ?
#
loop_
_entity_poly.entity_id
_entity_poly.type
_entity_poly.pdbx_seq_one_letter_code
_entity_poly.pdbx_strand_id
1 'polypeptide(L)'
;MGTLIDIMEGVGDDPWLVLGDFNTVRDPSEVNGTSGDISNVVEEFQDCIRSTGLLDLPMQGETYTWHNCSHGARSLWKKLDRMMANAHWFRRWPNAIQYREHLIIPR
;
A
#
# COMPACT_ATOMS: atom_id res chain seq x y z
N MET A 1 1.62 2.55 -16.24
CA MET A 1 0.25 2.60 -15.70
C MET A 1 -0.72 1.56 -16.28
N GLY A 2 -0.27 0.55 -17.07
CA GLY A 2 -1.18 -0.49 -17.62
C GLY A 2 -1.41 -1.69 -16.70
N THR A 3 -0.38 -2.16 -15.99
CA THR A 3 -0.39 -3.54 -15.45
C THR A 3 -1.50 -3.89 -14.45
N LEU A 4 -1.89 -2.99 -13.56
CA LEU A 4 -2.92 -3.27 -12.54
C LEU A 4 -4.35 -3.22 -13.08
N ILE A 5 -4.62 -2.31 -14.03
CA ILE A 5 -5.91 -2.21 -14.70
C ILE A 5 -6.07 -3.39 -15.66
N ASP A 6 -5.02 -3.73 -16.41
CA ASP A 6 -5.00 -4.91 -17.29
C ASP A 6 -5.25 -6.21 -16.50
N ILE A 7 -4.65 -6.33 -15.31
CA ILE A 7 -4.93 -7.46 -14.40
C ILE A 7 -6.41 -7.45 -14.02
N MET A 8 -6.94 -6.33 -13.53
CA MET A 8 -8.35 -6.22 -13.12
C MET A 8 -9.31 -6.67 -14.23
N GLU A 9 -9.11 -6.19 -15.46
CA GLU A 9 -9.92 -6.58 -16.62
C GLU A 9 -9.83 -8.08 -16.92
N GLY A 10 -8.66 -8.68 -16.73
CA GLY A 10 -8.44 -10.11 -16.90
C GLY A 10 -9.08 -10.99 -15.81
N VAL A 11 -9.19 -10.50 -14.56
CA VAL A 11 -9.73 -11.31 -13.45
C VAL A 11 -11.27 -11.28 -13.38
N GLY A 12 -11.90 -10.23 -13.93
CA GLY A 12 -13.36 -10.08 -13.89
C GLY A 12 -13.91 -10.11 -12.46
N ASP A 13 -14.90 -10.99 -12.22
CA ASP A 13 -15.59 -11.13 -10.93
C ASP A 13 -14.90 -12.08 -9.94
N ASP A 14 -13.72 -12.60 -10.27
CA ASP A 14 -12.99 -13.50 -9.38
C ASP A 14 -12.32 -12.73 -8.23
N PRO A 15 -12.24 -13.32 -7.02
CA PRO A 15 -11.45 -12.79 -5.92
C PRO A 15 -9.98 -12.66 -6.28
N TRP A 16 -9.40 -11.46 -6.16
CA TRP A 16 -7.96 -11.26 -6.35
C TRP A 16 -7.38 -10.24 -5.39
N LEU A 17 -6.07 -10.36 -5.19
CA LEU A 17 -5.28 -9.46 -4.37
C LEU A 17 -3.96 -9.13 -5.06
N VAL A 18 -3.40 -8.00 -4.71
CA VAL A 18 -2.04 -7.59 -5.02
C VAL A 18 -1.28 -7.34 -3.73
N LEU A 19 -0.07 -7.87 -3.65
CA LEU A 19 0.85 -7.70 -2.52
C LEU A 19 2.20 -7.26 -3.06
N GLY A 20 2.79 -6.24 -2.45
CA GLY A 20 4.17 -5.89 -2.73
C GLY A 20 4.51 -4.46 -2.35
N ASP A 21 5.67 -4.05 -2.84
CA ASP A 21 6.21 -2.71 -2.68
C ASP A 21 5.72 -1.79 -3.80
N PHE A 22 4.97 -0.76 -3.43
CA PHE A 22 4.45 0.24 -4.38
C PHE A 22 5.38 1.45 -4.53
N ASN A 23 6.45 1.55 -3.73
CA ASN A 23 7.37 2.70 -3.67
C ASN A 23 6.71 4.07 -3.48
N THR A 24 5.44 4.09 -3.07
CA THR A 24 4.69 5.32 -2.79
C THR A 24 3.73 5.10 -1.61
N VAL A 25 3.36 6.21 -0.96
CA VAL A 25 2.34 6.22 0.09
C VAL A 25 0.97 6.52 -0.53
N ARG A 26 -0.10 6.04 0.11
CA ARG A 26 -1.48 6.30 -0.32
C ARG A 26 -2.01 7.60 0.28
N ASP A 27 -1.53 7.98 1.46
CA ASP A 27 -1.92 9.20 2.14
C ASP A 27 -0.70 9.87 2.79
N PRO A 28 -0.63 11.21 2.85
CA PRO A 28 0.47 11.91 3.54
C PRO A 28 0.64 11.50 5.00
N SER A 29 -0.43 11.06 5.68
CA SER A 29 -0.38 10.55 7.07
C SER A 29 0.42 9.24 7.21
N GLU A 30 0.71 8.55 6.11
CA GLU A 30 1.55 7.35 6.09
C GLU A 30 3.04 7.66 5.98
N VAL A 31 3.41 8.95 6.14
CA VAL A 31 4.78 9.44 6.27
C VAL A 31 4.99 9.95 7.68
N ASN A 32 6.08 9.54 8.33
CA ASN A 32 6.52 10.10 9.60
C ASN A 32 7.95 10.62 9.47
N GLY A 33 8.11 11.93 9.68
CA GLY A 33 9.33 12.69 9.40
C GLY A 33 9.13 13.71 8.27
N THR A 34 10.19 14.46 7.94
CA THR A 34 10.12 15.46 6.88
C THR A 34 10.36 14.79 5.52
N SER A 35 9.35 14.74 4.66
CA SER A 35 9.50 14.40 3.24
C SER A 35 9.55 15.65 2.37
N GLY A 36 10.02 15.49 1.13
CA GLY A 36 9.74 16.46 0.08
C GLY A 36 8.26 16.48 -0.29
N ASP A 37 7.92 17.29 -1.30
CA ASP A 37 6.58 17.28 -1.88
C ASP A 37 6.34 15.96 -2.62
N ILE A 38 5.27 15.26 -2.21
CA ILE A 38 4.85 13.96 -2.74
C ILE A 38 3.41 14.00 -3.27
N SER A 39 2.78 15.18 -3.30
CA SER A 39 1.35 15.36 -3.62
C SER A 39 0.95 14.69 -4.93
N ASN A 40 1.64 15.01 -6.03
CA ASN A 40 1.34 14.45 -7.36
C ASN A 40 1.44 12.91 -7.37
N VAL A 41 2.47 12.34 -6.74
CA VAL A 41 2.69 10.88 -6.74
C VAL A 41 1.64 10.16 -5.89
N VAL A 42 1.21 10.80 -4.78
CA VAL A 42 0.11 10.30 -3.96
C VAL A 42 -1.21 10.35 -4.73
N GLU A 43 -1.48 11.44 -5.43
CA GLU A 43 -2.69 11.60 -6.24
C GLU A 43 -2.78 10.55 -7.36
N GLU A 44 -1.71 10.39 -8.14
CA GLU A 44 -1.63 9.36 -9.20
C GLU A 44 -1.86 7.95 -8.64
N PHE A 45 -1.32 7.66 -7.45
CA PHE A 45 -1.51 6.36 -6.83
C PHE A 45 -2.95 6.16 -6.32
N GLN A 46 -3.55 7.19 -5.72
CA GLN A 46 -4.95 7.16 -5.30
C GLN A 46 -5.89 6.95 -6.49
N ASP A 47 -5.63 7.60 -7.63
CA ASP A 47 -6.41 7.44 -8.84
C ASP A 47 -6.32 6.02 -9.40
N CYS A 48 -5.12 5.43 -9.41
CA CYS A 48 -4.92 4.03 -9.81
C CYS A 48 -5.65 3.04 -8.90
N ILE A 49 -5.62 3.24 -7.58
CA ILE A 49 -6.38 2.41 -6.63
C ILE A 49 -7.89 2.58 -6.87
N ARG A 50 -8.35 3.81 -7.11
CA ARG A 50 -9.76 4.09 -7.36
C ARG A 50 -10.24 3.43 -8.65
N SER A 51 -9.45 3.48 -9.72
CA SER A 51 -9.81 2.88 -11.01
C SER A 51 -9.85 1.35 -10.96
N THR A 52 -9.07 0.73 -10.06
CA THR A 52 -9.01 -0.74 -9.91
C THR A 52 -10.02 -1.30 -8.91
N GLY A 53 -10.69 -0.44 -8.14
CA GLY A 53 -11.62 -0.87 -7.08
C GLY A 53 -10.95 -1.65 -5.95
N LEU A 54 -9.62 -1.54 -5.82
CA LEU A 54 -8.85 -2.20 -4.77
C LEU A 54 -9.01 -1.50 -3.42
N LEU A 55 -9.05 -2.30 -2.37
CA LEU A 55 -9.14 -1.84 -0.99
C LEU A 55 -7.97 -2.39 -0.18
N ASP A 56 -7.43 -1.58 0.73
CA ASP A 56 -6.37 -2.03 1.64
C ASP A 56 -6.90 -3.13 2.56
N LEU A 57 -6.14 -4.21 2.69
CA LEU A 57 -6.41 -5.25 3.68
C LEU A 57 -6.09 -4.70 5.08
N PRO A 58 -6.96 -4.88 6.09
CA PRO A 58 -6.69 -4.42 7.45
C PRO A 58 -5.38 -5.00 7.98
N MET A 59 -4.54 -4.13 8.56
CA MET A 59 -3.22 -4.50 9.06
C MET A 59 -3.19 -4.48 10.58
N GLN A 60 -2.58 -5.51 11.17
CA GLN A 60 -2.25 -5.57 12.59
C GLN A 60 -0.72 -5.59 12.78
N GLY A 61 -0.23 -4.84 13.76
CA GLY A 61 1.19 -4.69 14.03
C GLY A 61 1.74 -3.34 13.53
N GLU A 62 2.97 -3.35 13.03
CA GLU A 62 3.65 -2.15 12.55
C GLU A 62 3.10 -1.64 11.21
N THR A 63 2.80 -0.35 11.14
CA THR A 63 2.22 0.28 9.94
C THR A 63 3.28 0.76 8.94
N TYR A 64 4.46 1.18 9.42
CA TYR A 64 5.55 1.61 8.54
C TYR A 64 6.34 0.40 8.05
N THR A 65 6.70 0.43 6.76
CA THR A 65 7.33 -0.71 6.09
C THR A 65 8.73 -0.41 5.60
N TRP A 66 9.10 0.87 5.61
CA TRP A 66 10.40 1.38 5.20
C TRP A 66 10.87 2.50 6.12
N HIS A 67 12.17 2.51 6.38
CA HIS A 67 12.89 3.58 7.08
C HIS A 67 14.15 3.92 6.29
N ASN A 68 14.54 5.19 6.30
CA ASN A 68 15.73 5.65 5.58
C ASN A 68 17.06 5.42 6.33
N CYS A 69 17.07 4.60 7.38
CA CYS A 69 18.21 4.31 8.26
C CYS A 69 18.90 5.58 8.81
N SER A 70 18.20 6.72 8.85
CA SER A 70 18.71 7.98 9.37
C SER A 70 18.17 8.27 10.77
N HIS A 71 18.86 9.13 11.51
CA HIS A 71 18.52 9.47 12.89
C HIS A 71 18.20 10.97 13.05
N GLY A 72 17.51 11.29 14.16
CA GLY A 72 17.16 12.67 14.52
C GLY A 72 16.21 13.32 13.49
N ALA A 73 16.45 14.59 13.17
CA ALA A 73 15.61 15.37 12.25
C ALA A 73 15.56 14.82 10.82
N ARG A 74 16.48 13.91 10.45
CA ARG A 74 16.51 13.24 9.13
C ARG A 74 15.80 11.89 9.11
N SER A 75 15.33 11.40 10.26
CA SER A 75 14.62 10.11 10.33
C SER A 75 13.31 10.20 9.53
N LEU A 76 13.13 9.28 8.58
CA LEU A 76 11.94 9.23 7.73
C LEU A 76 11.42 7.80 7.64
N TRP A 77 10.14 7.65 7.95
CA TRP A 77 9.41 6.39 7.91
C TRP A 77 8.27 6.50 6.91
N LYS A 78 8.04 5.43 6.14
CA LYS A 78 6.98 5.36 5.14
C LYS A 78 6.33 3.98 5.13
N LYS A 79 5.03 3.94 4.79
CA LYS A 79 4.33 2.70 4.42
C LYS A 79 4.33 2.54 2.90
N LEU A 80 5.24 1.71 2.39
CA LEU A 80 5.44 1.47 0.95
C LEU A 80 4.91 0.09 0.51
N ASP A 81 4.94 -0.89 1.40
CA ASP A 81 4.47 -2.24 1.14
C ASP A 81 3.00 -2.37 1.53
N ARG A 82 2.19 -2.96 0.65
CA ARG A 82 0.74 -3.07 0.84
C ARG A 82 0.20 -4.38 0.32
N MET A 83 -0.88 -4.80 0.96
CA MET A 83 -1.78 -5.85 0.49
C MET A 83 -3.13 -5.20 0.21
N MET A 84 -3.57 -5.26 -1.04
CA MET A 84 -4.87 -4.74 -1.45
C MET A 84 -5.65 -5.81 -2.20
N ALA A 85 -6.96 -5.84 -2.05
CA ALA A 85 -7.81 -6.84 -2.68
C ALA A 85 -9.10 -6.22 -3.23
N ASN A 86 -9.72 -6.90 -4.20
CA ASN A 86 -11.02 -6.47 -4.72
C ASN A 86 -12.16 -6.84 -3.75
N ALA A 87 -13.35 -6.26 -3.97
CA ALA A 87 -14.52 -6.52 -3.13
C ALA A 87 -14.93 -8.00 -3.07
N HIS A 88 -14.67 -8.77 -4.13
CA HIS A 88 -14.99 -10.20 -4.20
C HIS A 88 -14.12 -11.01 -3.22
N TRP A 89 -12.86 -10.63 -3.06
CA TRP A 89 -11.96 -11.18 -2.06
C TRP A 89 -12.46 -10.91 -0.64
N PHE A 90 -12.85 -9.68 -0.31
CA PHE A 90 -13.39 -9.34 1.01
C PHE A 90 -14.71 -10.06 1.31
N ARG A 91 -15.56 -10.28 0.30
CA ARG A 91 -16.78 -11.08 0.45
C ARG A 91 -16.46 -12.53 0.79
N ARG A 92 -15.39 -13.08 0.19
CA ARG A 92 -14.97 -14.47 0.39
C ARG A 92 -14.25 -14.68 1.73
N TRP A 93 -13.44 -13.72 2.16
CA TRP A 93 -12.64 -13.75 3.39
C TRP A 93 -12.83 -12.47 4.24
N PRO A 94 -14.01 -12.28 4.86
CA PRO A 94 -14.36 -11.02 5.53
C PRO A 94 -13.53 -10.70 6.77
N ASN A 95 -12.92 -11.72 7.39
CA ASN A 95 -12.12 -11.58 8.61
C ASN A 95 -10.61 -11.64 8.35
N ALA A 96 -10.20 -11.65 7.08
CA ALA A 96 -8.79 -11.73 6.78
C ALA A 96 -8.11 -10.39 7.06
N ILE A 97 -6.93 -10.51 7.65
CA ILE A 97 -6.06 -9.39 8.02
C ILE A 97 -4.64 -9.72 7.56
N GLN A 98 -3.84 -8.69 7.34
CA GLN A 98 -2.39 -8.84 7.22
C GLN A 98 -1.77 -8.61 8.60
N TYR A 99 -0.86 -9.51 8.99
CA TYR A 99 -0.05 -9.36 10.20
C TYR A 99 1.37 -9.01 9.80
N ARG A 100 1.94 -7.98 10.43
CA ARG A 100 3.33 -7.57 10.18
C ARG A 100 4.12 -7.60 11.49
N GLU A 101 5.11 -8.49 11.52
CA GLU A 101 6.16 -8.51 12.54
C GLU A 101 7.19 -7.40 12.27
N HIS A 102 7.92 -6.99 13.31
CA HIS A 102 8.81 -5.83 13.35
C HIS A 102 10.06 -6.00 12.44
N LEU A 103 9.84 -6.03 11.12
CA LEU A 103 10.87 -6.03 10.09
C LEU A 103 10.78 -4.71 9.31
N ILE A 104 11.66 -3.79 9.68
CA ILE A 104 12.08 -2.72 8.78
C ILE A 104 13.01 -3.40 7.77
N ILE A 105 12.59 -3.45 6.51
CA ILE A 105 13.41 -4.03 5.45
C ILE A 105 14.46 -2.97 5.10
N PRO A 106 15.76 -3.19 5.42
CA PRO A 106 16.80 -2.31 4.90
C PRO A 106 16.86 -2.52 3.39
N ARG A 107 16.84 -1.44 2.63
CA ARG A 107 17.02 -1.46 1.17
C ARG A 107 18.42 -0.98 0.81
#